data_AF-A0AAV2KQE3-F1
#
_entry.id   AF-A0AAV2KQE3-F1
#
_cell.length_a   1.000
_cell.length_b   1.000
_cell.length_c   1.000
_cell.angle_alpha   90.00
_cell.angle_beta   90.00
_cell.angle_gamma   90.00
#
_symmetry.space_group_name_H-M   'P 1'
#
loop_
_entity.id
_entity.type
_entity.pdbx_description
1 polymer ?
#
loop_
_entity_poly.entity_id
_entity_poly.type
_entity_poly.pdbx_seq_one_letter_code
_entity_poly.pdbx_strand_id
1 'polypeptide(L)'
;MYAFPVFRKTSEGQLLMGPTEEANRSEIVVAGRARCKEEVLAEATAFVRQNGGNPGDQSLVLAHCKLQFGKHQGQRFLWLLENSLGYAVYLVSSIMGEEERDNPLSANKHLFLRYTSQIREVGEAVEVYLKKQAMLQEAQRTGDSGYLMVEFGDFKGRSMKEVYEDPSKKAQSLITYLRKAKARPNTNMALFKAYVLKRQAPAHLPTTTMPAASAPSAAVPTATVCVPPPPAATQSRPLLVANVKALLARGKHLSASQLAQKILSPAKPSVGPRRPPASEPAARRQLFTCDSAAGDFLEEEDDEEMATVASQAEEQLQGM
;
A
#
# COMPACT_ATOMS: atom_id res chain seq x y z
N MET A 1 -2.88 -26.10 -21.52
CA MET A 1 -2.33 -24.73 -21.42
C MET A 1 -3.49 -23.76 -21.57
N TYR A 2 -3.57 -22.72 -20.75
CA TYR A 2 -4.68 -21.77 -20.77
C TYR A 2 -4.15 -20.34 -20.65
N ALA A 3 -4.81 -19.40 -21.34
CA ALA A 3 -4.38 -18.01 -21.41
C ALA A 3 -4.99 -17.14 -20.31
N PHE A 4 -6.10 -17.56 -19.70
CA PHE A 4 -6.89 -16.74 -18.78
C PHE A 4 -6.85 -17.28 -17.36
N PRO A 5 -6.58 -16.43 -16.36
CA PRO A 5 -6.42 -16.85 -14.97
C PRO A 5 -7.72 -17.43 -14.39
N VAL A 6 -7.57 -18.42 -13.51
CA VAL A 6 -8.68 -18.91 -12.68
C VAL A 6 -8.70 -18.12 -11.38
N PHE A 7 -9.51 -17.05 -11.35
CA PHE A 7 -9.58 -16.18 -10.17
C PHE A 7 -10.19 -16.87 -8.95
N ARG A 8 -9.55 -16.66 -7.81
CA ARG A 8 -10.09 -17.05 -6.49
C ARG A 8 -11.24 -16.14 -6.13
N LYS A 9 -12.35 -16.73 -5.67
CA LYS A 9 -13.58 -16.02 -5.28
C LYS A 9 -14.07 -16.46 -3.92
N THR A 10 -14.73 -15.56 -3.20
CA THR A 10 -15.47 -15.90 -1.97
C THR A 10 -16.71 -16.72 -2.31
N SER A 11 -17.41 -17.24 -1.29
CA SER A 11 -18.73 -17.89 -1.46
C SER A 11 -19.79 -16.97 -2.06
N GLU A 12 -19.60 -15.65 -1.95
CA GLU A 12 -20.45 -14.62 -2.54
C GLU A 12 -20.03 -14.27 -3.99
N GLY A 13 -19.05 -14.97 -4.55
CA GLY A 13 -18.54 -14.74 -5.90
C GLY A 13 -17.60 -13.53 -6.04
N GLN A 14 -17.19 -12.90 -4.94
CA GLN A 14 -16.30 -11.73 -4.97
C GLN A 14 -14.84 -12.15 -5.17
N LEU A 15 -14.08 -11.40 -5.96
CA LEU A 15 -12.66 -11.65 -6.17
C LEU A 15 -11.88 -11.56 -4.85
N LEU A 16 -11.06 -12.57 -4.59
CA LEU A 16 -10.14 -12.58 -3.46
C LEU A 16 -8.87 -11.83 -3.86
N MET A 17 -8.72 -10.61 -3.34
CA MET A 17 -7.60 -9.72 -3.64
C MET A 17 -6.33 -10.10 -2.88
N GLY A 18 -6.45 -10.67 -1.67
CA GLY A 18 -5.31 -10.98 -0.81
C GLY A 18 -4.41 -12.08 -1.40
N PRO A 19 -3.09 -12.06 -1.12
CA PRO A 19 -2.14 -13.05 -1.63
C PRO A 19 -2.44 -14.47 -1.11
N THR A 20 -2.04 -15.49 -1.87
CA THR A 20 -2.00 -16.88 -1.39
C THR A 20 -0.81 -17.10 -0.46
N GLU A 21 -0.84 -18.19 0.30
CA GLU A 21 0.33 -18.68 1.03
C GLU A 21 1.53 -18.95 0.11
N GLU A 22 1.28 -19.35 -1.14
CA GLU A 22 2.32 -19.51 -2.15
C GLU A 22 2.95 -18.18 -2.56
N ALA A 23 2.13 -17.13 -2.76
CA ALA A 23 2.62 -15.78 -3.00
C ALA A 23 3.40 -15.22 -1.80
N ASN A 24 2.94 -15.48 -0.57
CA ASN A 24 3.61 -15.01 0.64
C ASN A 24 4.96 -15.71 0.87
N ARG A 25 5.09 -16.99 0.49
CA ARG A 25 6.34 -17.75 0.58
C ARG A 25 7.29 -17.51 -0.59
N SER A 26 6.83 -16.83 -1.64
CA SER A 26 7.68 -16.52 -2.78
C SER A 26 8.78 -15.56 -2.32
N GLU A 27 10.02 -16.05 -2.33
CA GLU A 27 11.19 -15.25 -1.98
C GLU A 27 11.36 -14.11 -2.98
N ILE A 28 11.80 -12.95 -2.48
CA ILE A 28 12.27 -11.87 -3.34
C ILE A 28 13.54 -12.40 -4.01
N VAL A 29 13.43 -12.78 -5.27
CA VAL A 29 14.60 -13.09 -6.10
C VAL A 29 15.37 -11.78 -6.22
N VAL A 30 16.67 -11.80 -5.89
CA VAL A 30 17.56 -10.64 -6.08
C VAL A 30 17.36 -10.12 -7.49
N ALA A 31 16.95 -8.85 -7.60
CA ALA A 31 16.56 -8.26 -8.87
C ALA A 31 17.76 -8.27 -9.81
N GLY A 32 17.73 -9.18 -10.78
CA GLY A 32 18.66 -9.16 -11.91
C GLY A 32 18.22 -8.10 -12.90
N ARG A 33 19.16 -7.61 -13.74
CA ARG A 33 18.86 -6.71 -14.85
C ARG A 33 17.68 -7.24 -15.67
N ALA A 34 16.71 -6.38 -15.96
CA ALA A 34 15.56 -6.73 -16.79
C ALA A 34 16.02 -7.22 -18.16
N ARG A 35 15.48 -8.37 -18.60
CA ARG A 35 15.74 -8.91 -19.94
C ARG A 35 14.99 -8.12 -20.99
N CYS A 36 15.48 -8.12 -22.23
CA CYS A 36 14.76 -7.46 -23.32
C CYS A 36 13.41 -8.17 -23.60
N LYS A 37 12.46 -7.43 -24.20
CA LYS A 37 11.11 -7.95 -24.45
C LYS A 37 11.12 -9.18 -25.35
N GLU A 38 12.04 -9.23 -26.31
CA GLU A 38 12.20 -10.34 -27.26
C GLU A 38 12.61 -11.62 -26.54
N GLU A 39 13.56 -11.54 -25.59
CA GLU A 39 13.99 -12.69 -24.79
C GLU A 39 12.86 -13.22 -23.91
N VAL A 40 12.09 -12.33 -23.28
CA VAL A 40 10.94 -12.72 -22.43
C VAL A 40 9.86 -13.41 -23.26
N LEU A 41 9.54 -12.87 -24.44
CA LEU A 41 8.59 -13.48 -25.37
C LEU A 41 9.11 -14.81 -25.92
N ALA A 42 10.41 -14.92 -26.24
CA ALA A 42 11.01 -16.14 -26.73
C ALA A 42 10.97 -17.25 -25.66
N GLU A 43 11.30 -16.93 -24.41
CA GLU A 43 11.20 -17.86 -23.28
C GLU A 43 9.75 -18.34 -23.09
N ALA A 44 8.79 -17.41 -23.10
CA ALA A 44 7.37 -17.74 -22.97
C ALA A 44 6.89 -18.62 -24.13
N THR A 45 7.28 -18.30 -25.36
CA THR A 45 6.93 -19.08 -26.57
C THR A 45 7.51 -20.49 -26.52
N ALA A 46 8.77 -20.63 -26.08
CA ALA A 46 9.41 -21.93 -25.90
C ALA A 46 8.68 -22.77 -24.84
N PHE A 47 8.30 -22.14 -23.73
CA PHE A 47 7.50 -22.79 -22.69
C PHE A 47 6.12 -23.22 -23.22
N VAL A 48 5.46 -22.36 -23.99
CA VAL A 48 4.17 -22.68 -24.63
C VAL A 48 4.27 -23.91 -25.52
N ARG A 49 5.27 -23.92 -26.40
CA ARG A 49 5.54 -25.04 -27.30
C ARG A 49 5.87 -26.33 -26.55
N GLN A 50 6.73 -26.26 -25.54
CA GLN A 50 7.16 -27.43 -24.77
C GLN A 50 5.99 -28.09 -24.02
N ASN A 51 5.00 -27.32 -23.60
CA ASN A 51 3.83 -27.81 -22.87
C ASN A 51 2.60 -28.04 -23.78
N GLY A 52 2.82 -28.18 -25.09
CA GLY A 52 1.76 -28.52 -26.06
C GLY A 52 0.74 -27.41 -26.33
N GLY A 53 1.06 -26.15 -25.99
CA GLY A 53 0.23 -25.00 -26.34
C GLY A 53 0.56 -24.44 -27.73
N ASN A 54 -0.35 -23.62 -28.27
CA ASN A 54 -0.15 -22.95 -29.56
C ASN A 54 0.72 -21.69 -29.40
N PRO A 55 1.96 -21.64 -29.94
CA PRO A 55 2.79 -20.44 -29.86
C PRO A 55 2.26 -19.25 -30.70
N GLY A 56 1.31 -19.49 -31.61
CA GLY A 56 0.64 -18.42 -32.36
C GLY A 56 -0.47 -17.71 -31.56
N ASP A 57 -0.88 -18.26 -30.42
CA ASP A 57 -1.84 -17.61 -29.52
C ASP A 57 -1.10 -16.59 -28.65
N GLN A 58 -1.26 -15.31 -28.99
CA GLN A 58 -0.60 -14.21 -28.29
C GLN A 58 -1.02 -14.11 -26.83
N SER A 59 -2.30 -14.32 -26.51
CA SER A 59 -2.80 -14.25 -25.14
C SER A 59 -2.17 -15.35 -24.30
N LEU A 60 -2.01 -16.56 -24.86
CA LEU A 60 -1.34 -17.67 -24.20
C LEU A 60 0.15 -17.41 -23.97
N VAL A 61 0.86 -16.86 -24.96
CA VAL A 61 2.27 -16.49 -24.81
C VAL A 61 2.44 -15.41 -23.74
N LEU A 62 1.60 -14.37 -23.78
CA LEU A 62 1.62 -13.30 -22.78
C LEU A 62 1.35 -13.83 -21.36
N ALA A 63 0.35 -14.70 -21.19
CA ALA A 63 0.05 -15.32 -19.90
C ALA A 63 1.27 -16.01 -19.27
N HIS A 64 2.14 -16.58 -20.11
CA HIS A 64 3.33 -17.29 -19.67
C HIS A 64 4.62 -16.46 -19.68
N CYS A 65 4.57 -15.16 -19.98
CA CYS A 65 5.70 -14.26 -19.80
C CYS A 65 6.06 -14.14 -18.31
N LYS A 66 7.35 -14.07 -18.00
CA LYS A 66 7.84 -13.88 -16.62
C LYS A 66 7.96 -12.40 -16.28
N LEU A 67 7.48 -12.01 -15.11
CA LEU A 67 7.72 -10.68 -14.55
C LEU A 67 9.22 -10.38 -14.50
N GLN A 68 9.58 -9.22 -15.01
CA GLN A 68 10.94 -8.67 -14.94
C GLN A 68 11.07 -7.58 -13.87
N PHE A 69 10.03 -7.38 -13.06
CA PHE A 69 9.91 -6.30 -12.09
C PHE A 69 9.06 -6.69 -10.89
N GLY A 70 9.17 -5.89 -9.82
CA GLY A 70 8.37 -6.02 -8.62
C GLY A 70 8.75 -7.23 -7.75
N LYS A 71 8.00 -7.39 -6.65
CA LYS A 71 8.24 -8.40 -5.60
C LYS A 71 8.19 -9.84 -6.12
N HIS A 72 7.38 -10.09 -7.15
CA HIS A 72 7.19 -11.42 -7.74
C HIS A 72 7.97 -11.58 -9.07
N GLN A 73 9.11 -10.90 -9.21
CA GLN A 73 10.00 -11.07 -10.37
C GLN A 73 10.34 -12.55 -10.59
N GLY A 74 10.35 -12.98 -11.85
CA GLY A 74 10.58 -14.36 -12.27
C GLY A 74 9.31 -15.23 -12.30
N GLN A 75 8.23 -14.81 -11.65
CA GLN A 75 6.93 -15.50 -11.75
C GLN A 75 6.22 -15.18 -13.06
N ARG A 76 5.31 -16.04 -13.50
CA ARG A 76 4.53 -15.80 -14.73
C ARG A 76 3.40 -14.81 -14.50
N PHE A 77 2.99 -14.07 -15.53
CA PHE A 77 1.85 -13.15 -15.44
C PHE A 77 0.58 -13.87 -14.97
N LEU A 78 0.30 -15.04 -15.55
CA LEU A 78 -0.84 -15.88 -15.16
C LEU A 78 -0.77 -16.29 -13.69
N TRP A 79 0.40 -16.76 -13.23
CA TRP A 79 0.61 -17.14 -11.84
C TRP A 79 0.33 -15.98 -10.89
N LEU A 80 0.77 -14.77 -11.26
CA LEU A 80 0.58 -13.58 -10.44
C LEU A 80 -0.91 -13.24 -10.28
N LEU A 81 -1.69 -13.31 -11.36
CA LEU A 81 -3.13 -13.02 -11.32
C LEU A 81 -3.91 -14.02 -10.46
N GLU A 82 -3.48 -15.28 -10.42
CA GLU A 82 -4.12 -16.33 -9.61
C GLU A 82 -3.73 -16.26 -8.12
N ASN A 83 -2.46 -15.90 -7.86
CA ASN A 83 -1.88 -15.97 -6.53
C ASN A 83 -1.86 -14.64 -5.77
N SER A 84 -1.77 -13.50 -6.46
CA SER A 84 -1.63 -12.18 -5.83
C SER A 84 -2.35 -11.10 -6.66
N LEU A 85 -3.67 -11.27 -6.83
CA LEU A 85 -4.50 -10.39 -7.64
C LEU A 85 -4.46 -8.92 -7.15
N GLY A 86 -4.48 -8.68 -5.85
CA GLY A 86 -4.42 -7.33 -5.29
C GLY A 86 -3.13 -6.61 -5.66
N TYR A 87 -1.99 -7.31 -5.63
CA TYR A 87 -0.72 -6.76 -6.07
C TYR A 87 -0.69 -6.54 -7.58
N ALA A 88 -1.26 -7.46 -8.37
CA ALA A 88 -1.38 -7.28 -9.82
C ALA A 88 -2.21 -6.04 -10.18
N VAL A 89 -3.34 -5.82 -9.50
CA VAL A 89 -4.19 -4.65 -9.69
C VAL A 89 -3.45 -3.37 -9.34
N TYR A 90 -2.69 -3.36 -8.24
CA TYR A 90 -1.79 -2.26 -7.89
C TYR A 90 -0.78 -1.98 -9.02
N LEU A 91 -0.07 -3.00 -9.50
CA LEU A 91 0.89 -2.85 -10.59
C LEU A 91 0.25 -2.27 -11.84
N VAL A 92 -0.91 -2.80 -12.26
CA VAL A 92 -1.63 -2.27 -13.42
C VAL A 92 -1.97 -0.80 -13.20
N SER A 93 -2.52 -0.42 -12.05
CA SER A 93 -2.85 0.97 -11.76
C SER A 93 -1.65 1.92 -11.78
N SER A 94 -0.48 1.45 -11.33
CA SER A 94 0.77 2.22 -11.34
C SER A 94 1.31 2.41 -12.76
N ILE A 95 1.22 1.37 -13.61
CA ILE A 95 1.82 1.37 -14.95
C ILE A 95 0.88 2.05 -15.97
N MET A 96 -0.44 2.05 -15.75
CA MET A 96 -1.42 2.57 -16.72
C MET A 96 -1.21 4.04 -17.14
N GLY A 97 -0.53 4.85 -16.33
CA GLY A 97 -0.17 6.23 -16.66
C GLY A 97 1.26 6.42 -17.18
N GLU A 98 2.05 5.36 -17.26
CA GLU A 98 3.44 5.42 -17.75
C GLU A 98 3.47 5.34 -19.28
N GLU A 99 4.33 6.15 -19.92
CA GLU A 99 4.62 6.02 -21.35
C GLU A 99 5.67 4.93 -21.60
N GLU A 100 5.54 4.17 -22.70
CA GLU A 100 6.54 3.18 -23.10
C GLU A 100 7.84 3.87 -23.52
N ARG A 101 8.82 3.85 -22.61
CA ARG A 101 10.20 4.27 -22.87
C ARG A 101 10.99 3.15 -23.54
N ASP A 102 12.04 3.54 -24.27
CA ASP A 102 12.99 2.64 -24.92
C ASP A 102 13.99 2.04 -23.91
N ASN A 103 13.47 1.26 -22.96
CA ASN A 103 14.27 0.45 -22.06
C ASN A 103 13.58 -0.90 -21.79
N PRO A 104 14.35 -1.96 -21.47
CA PRO A 104 13.81 -3.30 -21.27
C PRO A 104 12.71 -3.37 -20.21
N LEU A 105 12.87 -2.64 -19.10
CA LEU A 105 11.94 -2.66 -17.99
C LEU A 105 10.56 -2.11 -18.40
N SER A 106 10.55 -0.94 -19.03
CA SER A 106 9.37 -0.27 -19.58
C SER A 106 8.63 -1.15 -20.58
N ALA A 107 9.35 -1.76 -21.53
CA ALA A 107 8.74 -2.66 -22.50
C ALA A 107 8.08 -3.88 -21.83
N ASN A 108 8.72 -4.46 -20.79
CA ASN A 108 8.14 -5.57 -20.04
C ASN A 108 6.92 -5.17 -19.19
N LYS A 109 6.91 -3.96 -18.62
CA LYS A 109 5.72 -3.39 -17.96
C LYS A 109 4.55 -3.30 -18.95
N HIS A 110 4.81 -2.88 -20.18
CA HIS A 110 3.80 -2.78 -21.24
C HIS A 110 3.33 -4.15 -21.75
N LEU A 111 4.17 -5.19 -21.76
CA LEU A 111 3.71 -6.56 -21.99
C LEU A 111 2.71 -7.01 -20.92
N PHE A 112 2.94 -6.66 -19.66
CA PHE A 112 2.01 -6.97 -18.58
C PHE A 112 0.68 -6.24 -18.73
N LEU A 113 0.69 -4.93 -19.03
CA LEU A 113 -0.53 -4.16 -19.33
C LEU A 113 -1.29 -4.73 -20.54
N ARG A 114 -0.58 -5.10 -21.61
CA ARG A 114 -1.20 -5.69 -22.79
C ARG A 114 -1.91 -6.99 -22.46
N TYR A 115 -1.34 -7.81 -21.57
CA TYR A 115 -1.97 -9.04 -21.13
C TYR A 115 -3.20 -8.79 -20.27
N THR A 116 -3.06 -7.97 -19.23
CA THR A 116 -4.14 -7.74 -18.25
C THR A 116 -5.32 -6.95 -18.81
N SER A 117 -5.09 -6.08 -19.80
CA SER A 117 -6.17 -5.34 -20.49
C SER A 117 -7.13 -6.25 -21.27
N GLN A 118 -6.74 -7.50 -21.56
CA GLN A 118 -7.62 -8.49 -22.20
C GLN A 118 -8.53 -9.22 -21.20
N ILE A 119 -8.37 -8.97 -19.89
CA ILE A 119 -9.04 -9.72 -18.83
C ILE A 119 -10.02 -8.78 -18.10
N ARG A 120 -11.31 -8.99 -18.35
CA ARG A 120 -12.39 -8.13 -17.82
C ARG A 120 -12.34 -7.99 -16.30
N GLU A 121 -12.18 -9.10 -15.58
CA GLU A 121 -12.15 -9.10 -14.11
C GLU A 121 -11.00 -8.25 -13.55
N VAL A 122 -9.87 -8.14 -14.26
CA VAL A 122 -8.77 -7.26 -13.84
C VAL A 122 -9.16 -5.80 -14.04
N GLY A 123 -9.77 -5.46 -15.19
CA GLY A 123 -10.29 -4.12 -15.45
C GLY A 123 -11.28 -3.65 -14.38
N GLU A 124 -12.28 -4.48 -14.07
CA GLU A 124 -13.27 -4.20 -13.01
C GLU A 124 -12.61 -4.01 -11.64
N ALA A 125 -11.61 -4.84 -11.31
CA ALA A 125 -10.89 -4.72 -10.04
C ALA A 125 -10.02 -3.45 -9.98
N VAL A 126 -9.42 -3.03 -11.10
CA VAL A 126 -8.66 -1.77 -11.21
C VAL A 126 -9.58 -0.57 -11.04
N GLU A 127 -10.76 -0.55 -11.64
CA GLU A 127 -11.73 0.54 -11.46
C GLU A 127 -12.14 0.72 -9.99
N VAL A 128 -12.45 -0.40 -9.31
CA VAL A 128 -12.78 -0.39 -7.88
C VAL A 128 -11.58 0.11 -7.06
N TYR A 129 -10.37 -0.33 -7.40
CA TYR A 129 -9.14 0.10 -6.73
C TYR A 129 -8.90 1.60 -6.89
N LEU A 130 -8.97 2.13 -8.12
CA LEU A 130 -8.79 3.56 -8.41
C LEU A 130 -9.84 4.41 -7.69
N LYS A 131 -11.10 3.96 -7.69
CA LYS A 131 -12.17 4.63 -6.93
C LYS A 131 -11.86 4.69 -5.44
N LYS A 132 -11.43 3.56 -4.86
CA LYS A 132 -11.01 3.49 -3.45
C LYS A 132 -9.85 4.46 -3.16
N GLN A 133 -8.85 4.52 -4.03
CA GLN A 133 -7.71 5.43 -3.87
C GLN A 133 -8.12 6.90 -3.93
N ALA A 134 -8.96 7.29 -4.90
CA ALA A 134 -9.47 8.66 -4.99
C ALA A 134 -10.24 9.07 -3.72
N MET A 135 -11.06 8.16 -3.17
CA MET A 135 -11.81 8.38 -1.94
C MET A 135 -10.91 8.48 -0.70
N LEU A 136 -9.85 7.67 -0.64
CA LEU A 136 -8.82 7.76 0.41
C LEU A 136 -8.07 9.09 0.35
N GLN A 137 -7.64 9.51 -0.83
CA GLN A 137 -6.96 10.80 -1.03
C GLN A 137 -7.85 11.96 -0.61
N GLU A 138 -9.14 11.93 -0.96
CA GLU A 138 -10.10 12.96 -0.55
C GLU A 138 -10.32 12.98 0.97
N ALA A 139 -10.40 11.81 1.61
CA ALA A 139 -10.48 11.71 3.07
C ALA A 139 -9.22 12.27 3.76
N GLN A 140 -8.02 12.04 3.19
CA GLN A 140 -6.77 12.61 3.69
C GLN A 140 -6.72 14.12 3.51
N ARG A 141 -7.11 14.61 2.33
CA ARG A 141 -7.13 16.04 1.98
C ARG A 141 -8.09 16.83 2.87
N THR A 142 -9.25 16.27 3.19
CA THR A 142 -10.30 16.92 4.00
C THR A 142 -10.17 16.64 5.49
N GLY A 143 -9.49 15.56 5.88
CA GLY A 143 -9.50 15.03 7.24
C GLY A 143 -10.85 14.45 7.67
N ASP A 144 -11.80 14.25 6.75
CA ASP A 144 -13.11 13.66 7.03
C ASP A 144 -13.16 12.20 6.56
N SER A 145 -13.28 11.28 7.53
CA SER A 145 -13.45 9.85 7.26
C SER A 145 -14.76 9.52 6.53
N GLY A 146 -15.68 10.47 6.41
CA GLY A 146 -16.91 10.33 5.62
C GLY A 146 -16.65 10.06 4.13
N TYR A 147 -15.52 10.49 3.58
CA TYR A 147 -15.15 10.21 2.19
C TYR A 147 -14.65 8.79 1.97
N LEU A 148 -14.36 8.03 3.02
CA LEU A 148 -13.89 6.65 2.89
C LEU A 148 -14.96 5.75 2.28
N MET A 149 -14.50 4.77 1.50
CA MET A 149 -15.38 3.83 0.82
C MET A 149 -15.90 2.76 1.80
N VAL A 150 -17.20 2.49 1.72
CA VAL A 150 -17.83 1.35 2.37
C VAL A 150 -17.49 0.09 1.59
N GLU A 151 -17.02 -0.94 2.29
CA GLU A 151 -16.51 -2.17 1.65
C GLU A 151 -17.38 -3.40 1.92
N PHE A 152 -18.52 -3.23 2.59
CA PHE A 152 -19.40 -4.31 3.00
C PHE A 152 -20.87 -4.04 2.74
N GLY A 153 -21.65 -5.11 2.60
CA GLY A 153 -23.10 -5.08 2.43
C GLY A 153 -23.56 -4.38 1.14
N ASP A 154 -24.85 -4.02 1.11
CA ASP A 154 -25.53 -3.40 -0.04
C ASP A 154 -24.96 -2.03 -0.45
N PHE A 155 -24.16 -1.40 0.41
CA PHE A 155 -23.59 -0.07 0.18
C PHE A 155 -22.13 -0.08 -0.26
N LYS A 156 -21.60 -1.26 -0.62
CA LYS A 156 -20.23 -1.41 -1.11
C LYS A 156 -19.96 -0.45 -2.27
N GLY A 157 -18.84 0.26 -2.22
CA GLY A 157 -18.41 1.19 -3.25
C GLY A 157 -18.97 2.62 -3.11
N ARG A 158 -19.81 2.91 -2.12
CA ARG A 158 -20.27 4.27 -1.78
C ARG A 158 -19.43 4.87 -0.66
N SER A 159 -19.48 6.19 -0.48
CA SER A 159 -18.79 6.83 0.66
C SER A 159 -19.58 6.64 1.96
N MET A 160 -18.89 6.62 3.10
CA MET A 160 -19.55 6.56 4.42
C MET A 160 -20.53 7.72 4.62
N LYS A 161 -20.18 8.91 4.10
CA LYS A 161 -21.03 10.11 4.11
C LYS A 161 -22.28 9.93 3.28
N GLU A 162 -22.16 9.47 2.04
CA GLU A 162 -23.31 9.21 1.16
C GLU A 162 -24.29 8.22 1.79
N VAL A 163 -23.77 7.18 2.45
CA VAL A 163 -24.61 6.18 3.11
C VAL A 163 -25.26 6.74 4.38
N TYR A 164 -24.59 7.63 5.10
CA TYR A 164 -25.14 8.28 6.28
C TYR A 164 -26.27 9.28 5.93
N GLU A 165 -26.11 10.02 4.83
CA GLU A 165 -27.05 11.04 4.37
C GLU A 165 -28.23 10.44 3.56
N ASP A 166 -28.16 9.16 3.22
CA ASP A 166 -29.19 8.46 2.44
C ASP A 166 -30.50 8.28 3.25
N PRO A 167 -31.64 8.78 2.74
CA PRO A 167 -32.93 8.68 3.44
C PRO A 167 -33.59 7.30 3.30
N SER A 168 -33.02 6.38 2.53
CA SER A 168 -33.61 5.05 2.32
C SER A 168 -33.70 4.25 3.62
N LYS A 169 -34.76 3.45 3.73
CA LYS A 169 -34.97 2.57 4.89
C LYS A 169 -33.77 1.65 5.13
N LYS A 170 -33.15 1.13 4.06
CA LYS A 170 -31.97 0.27 4.13
C LYS A 170 -30.79 0.99 4.80
N ALA A 171 -30.49 2.23 4.40
CA ALA A 171 -29.37 2.99 4.95
C ALA A 171 -29.63 3.31 6.43
N GLN A 172 -30.84 3.80 6.74
CA GLN A 172 -31.25 4.10 8.12
C GLN A 172 -31.22 2.87 9.04
N SER A 173 -31.58 1.69 8.53
CA SER A 173 -31.43 0.41 9.25
C SER A 173 -29.95 0.09 9.52
N LEU A 174 -29.05 0.26 8.54
CA LEU A 174 -27.61 0.06 8.74
C LEU A 174 -27.03 1.03 9.79
N ILE A 175 -27.36 2.33 9.70
CA ILE A 175 -26.91 3.33 10.67
C ILE A 175 -27.40 2.97 12.08
N THR A 176 -28.65 2.52 12.21
CA THR A 176 -29.21 2.07 13.50
C THR A 176 -28.50 0.82 14.03
N TYR A 177 -28.16 -0.12 13.16
CA TYR A 177 -27.39 -1.31 13.51
C TYR A 177 -25.97 -0.95 13.98
N LEU A 178 -25.25 -0.10 13.24
CA LEU A 178 -23.88 0.32 13.53
C LEU A 178 -23.73 0.93 14.92
N ARG A 179 -24.75 1.65 15.41
CA ARG A 179 -24.77 2.20 16.79
C ARG A 179 -24.57 1.13 17.85
N LYS A 180 -25.18 -0.05 17.66
CA LYS A 180 -25.19 -1.14 18.65
C LYS A 180 -24.18 -2.24 18.34
N ALA A 181 -23.75 -2.37 17.09
CA ALA A 181 -22.89 -3.45 16.63
C ALA A 181 -21.53 -3.48 17.38
N LYS A 182 -21.07 -4.67 17.74
CA LYS A 182 -19.69 -4.88 18.22
C LYS A 182 -18.79 -5.10 17.02
N ALA A 183 -18.16 -4.02 16.55
CA ALA A 183 -17.22 -4.08 15.43
C ALA A 183 -15.82 -4.44 15.93
N ARG A 184 -15.11 -5.29 15.18
CA ARG A 184 -13.70 -5.59 15.45
C ARG A 184 -12.86 -4.33 15.14
N PRO A 185 -11.88 -3.98 16.00
CA PRO A 185 -10.99 -2.86 15.73
C PRO A 185 -10.35 -2.94 14.33
N ASN A 186 -10.04 -1.80 13.74
CA ASN A 186 -9.39 -1.66 12.43
C ASN A 186 -10.16 -2.20 11.22
N THR A 187 -11.40 -2.70 11.39
CA THR A 187 -12.24 -3.09 10.25
C THR A 187 -12.97 -1.90 9.62
N ASN A 188 -13.34 -2.02 8.33
CA ASN A 188 -14.19 -1.05 7.64
C ASN A 188 -15.51 -0.77 8.41
N MET A 189 -16.07 -1.81 9.05
CA MET A 189 -17.24 -1.71 9.93
C MET A 189 -16.99 -0.84 11.17
N ALA A 190 -15.84 -1.01 11.84
CA ALA A 190 -15.48 -0.19 13.00
C ALA A 190 -15.22 1.26 12.61
N LEU A 191 -14.61 1.47 11.44
CA LEU A 191 -14.37 2.81 10.89
C LEU A 191 -15.68 3.53 10.57
N PHE A 192 -16.61 2.84 9.91
CA PHE A 192 -17.92 3.41 9.61
C PHE A 192 -18.72 3.66 10.89
N LYS A 193 -18.69 2.74 11.86
CA LYS A 193 -19.28 2.97 13.18
C LYS A 193 -18.72 4.22 13.85
N ALA A 194 -17.39 4.41 13.85
CA ALA A 194 -16.75 5.58 14.45
C ALA A 194 -17.21 6.88 13.77
N TYR A 195 -17.33 6.88 12.45
CA TYR A 195 -17.87 8.02 11.68
C TYR A 195 -19.31 8.36 12.10
N VAL A 196 -20.20 7.36 12.19
CA VAL A 196 -21.60 7.53 12.62
C VAL A 196 -21.68 8.14 14.02
N LEU A 197 -20.90 7.63 14.96
CA LEU A 197 -20.89 8.12 16.34
C LEU A 197 -20.34 9.55 16.43
N LYS A 198 -19.27 9.86 15.69
CA LYS A 198 -18.68 11.20 15.63
C LYS A 198 -19.68 12.25 15.10
N ARG A 199 -20.46 11.92 14.07
CA ARG A 199 -21.46 12.81 13.46
C ARG A 199 -22.69 13.05 14.35
N GLN A 200 -22.97 12.14 15.29
CA GLN A 200 -24.10 12.23 16.21
C GLN A 200 -23.73 12.82 17.58
N ALA A 201 -22.44 13.03 17.86
CA ALA A 201 -22.03 13.75 19.04
C ALA A 201 -22.60 15.19 18.99
N PRO A 202 -23.27 15.67 20.04
CA PRO A 202 -23.77 17.04 20.06
C PRO A 202 -22.59 17.99 19.89
N ALA A 203 -22.71 18.90 18.92
CA ALA A 203 -21.78 20.02 18.78
C ALA A 203 -21.94 20.89 20.04
N HIS A 204 -21.17 20.62 21.09
CA HIS A 204 -21.06 21.52 22.23
C HIS A 204 -20.38 22.80 21.75
N LEU A 205 -21.20 23.77 21.36
CA LEU A 205 -20.86 25.19 21.33
C LEU A 205 -20.30 25.55 22.72
N PRO A 206 -19.09 26.13 22.84
CA PRO A 206 -18.70 26.79 24.06
C PRO A 206 -19.47 28.12 24.14
N THR A 207 -20.72 28.07 24.57
CA THR A 207 -21.43 29.26 25.02
C THR A 207 -20.91 29.60 26.42
N THR A 208 -19.82 30.37 26.46
CA THR A 208 -19.41 31.09 27.68
C THR A 208 -20.48 32.14 27.96
N THR A 209 -21.50 31.76 28.73
CA THR A 209 -22.43 32.69 29.35
C THR A 209 -21.69 33.39 30.48
N MET A 210 -21.20 34.60 30.25
CA MET A 210 -20.76 35.49 31.33
C MET A 210 -22.00 36.03 32.05
N PRO A 211 -22.10 35.92 33.40
CA PRO A 211 -23.08 36.67 34.14
C PRO A 211 -22.62 38.13 34.26
N ALA A 212 -23.52 39.05 33.88
CA ALA A 212 -23.39 40.47 34.12
C ALA A 212 -23.64 40.82 35.59
N ALA A 213 -22.77 41.63 36.20
CA ALA A 213 -23.11 42.45 37.36
C ALA A 213 -22.07 43.58 37.55
N SER A 214 -22.44 44.76 37.08
CA SER A 214 -22.42 46.07 37.77
C SER A 214 -21.22 46.47 38.65
N ALA A 215 -20.49 47.52 38.22
CA ALA A 215 -19.66 48.40 39.06
C ALA A 215 -20.56 49.41 39.84
N PRO A 216 -20.07 50.18 40.85
CA PRO A 216 -19.21 51.33 40.57
C PRO A 216 -18.14 51.76 41.64
N SER A 217 -17.08 52.40 41.13
CA SER A 217 -16.38 53.65 41.58
C SER A 217 -15.79 53.84 43.00
N ALA A 218 -14.46 54.03 43.09
CA ALA A 218 -13.77 55.33 43.34
C ALA A 218 -12.52 55.28 44.26
N ALA A 219 -11.52 56.08 43.87
CA ALA A 219 -10.41 56.71 44.64
C ALA A 219 -9.03 56.01 44.75
N VAL A 220 -8.00 56.85 44.65
CA VAL A 220 -6.54 56.66 44.44
C VAL A 220 -5.82 57.58 45.50
N PRO A 221 -4.48 57.65 45.64
CA PRO A 221 -3.44 56.68 46.07
C PRO A 221 -2.61 57.16 47.30
N THR A 222 -1.79 56.29 47.93
CA THR A 222 -0.50 56.73 48.56
C THR A 222 0.57 55.60 48.61
N ALA A 223 1.67 55.86 47.89
CA ALA A 223 3.11 55.53 48.03
C ALA A 223 3.66 54.32 48.85
N THR A 224 4.58 53.58 48.18
CA THR A 224 6.02 53.35 48.55
C THR A 224 6.52 51.89 48.50
N VAL A 225 7.21 51.58 47.39
CA VAL A 225 8.50 50.86 47.18
C VAL A 225 8.91 49.72 48.14
N CYS A 226 9.06 48.49 47.59
CA CYS A 226 10.33 47.73 47.59
C CYS A 226 10.26 46.52 46.62
N VAL A 227 11.36 46.22 45.90
CA VAL A 227 11.56 45.22 44.82
C VAL A 227 13.03 44.71 44.95
N PRO A 228 13.47 43.51 44.49
CA PRO A 228 12.91 42.15 44.30
C PRO A 228 13.81 41.08 45.03
N PRO A 229 13.89 39.74 44.75
CA PRO A 229 14.03 38.97 43.48
C PRO A 229 13.03 37.77 43.31
N PRO A 230 13.04 37.01 42.17
CA PRO A 230 11.96 36.10 41.76
C PRO A 230 12.16 34.64 42.23
N PRO A 231 11.10 33.79 42.24
CA PRO A 231 11.04 32.76 41.19
C PRO A 231 9.61 32.29 40.78
N ALA A 232 9.61 31.45 39.74
CA ALA A 232 8.54 30.51 39.30
C ALA A 232 7.43 31.05 38.39
N ALA A 233 7.74 31.05 37.08
CA ALA A 233 6.74 30.90 36.03
C ALA A 233 6.25 29.44 36.00
N THR A 234 5.09 29.15 36.57
CA THR A 234 4.35 27.93 36.26
C THR A 234 3.56 28.17 34.98
N GLN A 235 4.16 27.82 33.83
CA GLN A 235 3.42 27.69 32.58
C GLN A 235 2.50 26.47 32.69
N SER A 236 1.22 26.73 32.93
CA SER A 236 0.12 25.81 32.65
C SER A 236 0.02 25.63 31.13
N ARG A 237 0.65 24.57 30.62
CA ARG A 237 0.56 24.13 29.22
C ARG A 237 -0.48 23.00 29.13
N PRO A 238 -1.53 23.13 28.31
CA PRO A 238 -2.57 22.12 28.21
C PRO A 238 -2.04 20.85 27.52
N LEU A 239 -1.87 19.80 28.32
CA LEU A 239 -1.89 18.41 27.89
C LEU A 239 -3.28 18.13 27.28
N LEU A 240 -3.31 17.79 25.98
CA LEU A 240 -4.27 16.89 25.29
C LEU A 240 -4.47 17.18 23.79
N VAL A 241 -3.48 17.74 23.08
CA VAL A 241 -3.51 17.80 21.60
C VAL A 241 -2.18 17.37 20.95
N ALA A 242 -1.42 16.49 21.62
CA ALA A 242 -0.11 16.04 21.11
C ALA A 242 -0.01 14.52 20.82
N ASN A 243 -0.99 13.71 21.23
CA ASN A 243 -0.86 12.24 21.15
C ASN A 243 -1.31 11.59 19.83
N VAL A 244 -1.74 12.37 18.82
CA VAL A 244 -2.05 11.81 17.48
C VAL A 244 -1.00 12.20 16.43
N LYS A 245 -0.40 13.40 16.54
CA LYS A 245 0.70 13.83 15.65
C LYS A 245 2.04 13.16 15.99
N ALA A 246 2.25 12.70 17.22
CA ALA A 246 3.52 12.05 17.64
C ALA A 246 3.60 10.55 17.32
N LEU A 247 2.50 9.89 16.97
CA LEU A 247 2.51 8.47 16.57
C LEU A 247 2.83 8.27 15.07
N LEU A 248 2.76 9.32 14.27
CA LEU A 248 2.94 9.27 12.81
C LEU A 248 4.30 9.81 12.32
N ALA A 249 5.19 10.25 13.22
CA ALA A 249 6.43 10.93 12.86
C ALA A 249 7.73 10.26 13.37
N ARG A 250 7.70 9.00 13.81
CA ARG A 250 8.90 8.24 14.19
C ARG A 250 8.89 6.82 13.61
N GLY A 251 8.91 6.73 12.29
CA GLY A 251 9.36 5.53 11.59
C GLY A 251 10.89 5.50 11.54
N LYS A 252 11.53 4.79 12.47
CA LYS A 252 12.89 4.26 12.25
C LYS A 252 12.85 2.75 12.55
N HIS A 253 13.11 2.00 11.49
CA HIS A 253 13.36 0.56 11.39
C HIS A 253 13.95 -0.08 12.65
N LEU A 254 13.24 -1.05 13.24
CA LEU A 254 13.81 -2.26 13.85
C LEU A 254 12.72 -3.33 13.96
N SER A 255 12.97 -4.52 13.41
CA SER A 255 12.08 -5.69 13.53
C SER A 255 12.25 -6.36 14.91
N ALA A 256 11.19 -6.92 15.46
CA ALA A 256 11.18 -7.63 16.75
C ALA A 256 12.20 -8.79 16.82
N SER A 257 12.61 -9.36 15.68
CA SER A 257 13.64 -10.40 15.60
C SER A 257 15.07 -9.85 15.78
N GLN A 258 15.31 -8.56 15.54
CA GLN A 258 16.62 -7.91 15.72
C GLN A 258 16.89 -7.49 17.18
N LEU A 259 15.83 -7.38 17.98
CA LEU A 259 15.92 -7.06 19.42
C LEU A 259 16.27 -8.30 20.25
N ALA A 260 15.84 -9.49 19.82
CA ALA A 260 16.12 -10.74 20.52
C ALA A 260 17.58 -11.23 20.34
N GLN A 261 18.19 -10.99 19.18
CA GLN A 261 19.58 -11.41 18.92
C GLN A 261 20.65 -10.52 19.58
N LYS A 262 20.28 -9.36 20.11
CA LYS A 262 21.22 -8.39 20.71
C LYS A 262 21.31 -8.44 22.23
N ILE A 263 20.47 -9.26 22.87
CA ILE A 263 20.40 -9.40 24.35
C ILE A 263 21.10 -10.68 24.84
N LEU A 264 21.34 -11.67 23.98
CA LEU A 264 22.12 -12.86 24.31
C LEU A 264 23.26 -13.07 23.32
N SER A 265 24.43 -12.49 23.58
CA SER A 265 25.73 -13.20 23.52
C SER A 265 26.90 -12.27 23.84
N PRO A 266 27.87 -12.69 24.68
CA PRO A 266 29.06 -11.93 25.02
C PRO A 266 30.17 -12.05 23.95
N ALA A 267 30.97 -10.99 23.83
CA ALA A 267 32.09 -10.85 22.91
C ALA A 267 33.35 -11.65 23.33
N LYS A 268 34.13 -12.18 22.36
CA LYS A 268 35.59 -11.99 22.16
C LYS A 268 36.17 -12.83 20.97
N PRO A 269 37.44 -12.63 20.52
CA PRO A 269 37.71 -12.33 19.10
C PRO A 269 38.71 -13.27 18.37
N SER A 270 38.92 -12.95 17.08
CA SER A 270 40.20 -12.96 16.33
C SER A 270 40.60 -14.14 15.43
N VAL A 271 41.29 -13.77 14.33
CA VAL A 271 42.28 -14.51 13.51
C VAL A 271 41.77 -15.21 12.22
N GLY A 272 42.14 -14.65 11.05
CA GLY A 272 42.27 -15.36 9.76
C GLY A 272 43.63 -16.11 9.67
N PRO A 273 44.18 -16.56 8.52
CA PRO A 273 43.81 -16.33 7.11
C PRO A 273 43.95 -17.58 6.18
N ARG A 274 43.89 -17.33 4.84
CA ARG A 274 44.53 -18.04 3.69
C ARG A 274 43.71 -18.94 2.73
N ARG A 275 43.68 -18.47 1.47
CA ARG A 275 43.55 -19.15 0.13
C ARG A 275 44.91 -19.88 -0.21
N PRO A 276 45.15 -20.63 -1.34
CA PRO A 276 44.42 -20.82 -2.64
C PRO A 276 44.57 -22.26 -3.28
N PRO A 277 44.64 -22.52 -4.62
CA PRO A 277 43.72 -22.31 -5.79
C PRO A 277 43.48 -23.57 -6.69
N ALA A 278 42.83 -23.35 -7.86
CA ALA A 278 42.74 -24.17 -9.12
C ALA A 278 41.50 -25.10 -9.23
N SER A 279 40.81 -25.31 -10.36
CA SER A 279 41.08 -25.17 -11.81
C SER A 279 39.77 -25.22 -12.64
N GLU A 280 39.76 -24.56 -13.81
CA GLU A 280 38.81 -24.61 -14.95
C GLU A 280 38.81 -26.00 -15.69
N PRO A 281 38.00 -26.31 -16.75
CA PRO A 281 37.49 -25.40 -17.80
C PRO A 281 36.06 -25.60 -18.41
N ALA A 282 35.59 -24.49 -18.98
CA ALA A 282 34.89 -24.23 -20.25
C ALA A 282 33.96 -25.28 -20.92
N ALA A 283 32.70 -24.86 -21.13
CA ALA A 283 31.89 -25.28 -22.29
C ALA A 283 31.13 -24.08 -22.89
N ARG A 284 31.43 -23.85 -24.18
CA ARG A 284 30.87 -22.88 -25.14
C ARG A 284 29.34 -22.71 -25.07
N ARG A 285 28.87 -21.46 -24.95
CA ARG A 285 27.52 -21.04 -25.36
C ARG A 285 27.61 -19.78 -26.23
N GLN A 286 26.93 -19.83 -27.37
CA GLN A 286 26.90 -18.78 -28.39
C GLN A 286 26.18 -17.55 -27.85
N LEU A 287 26.80 -16.39 -28.03
CA LEU A 287 26.31 -15.07 -27.67
C LEU A 287 25.31 -14.59 -28.73
N PHE A 288 24.08 -14.28 -28.31
CA PHE A 288 23.27 -13.28 -28.99
C PHE A 288 23.63 -11.94 -28.36
N THR A 289 24.25 -11.06 -29.14
CA THR A 289 24.60 -9.70 -28.72
C THR A 289 23.44 -8.77 -29.09
N CYS A 290 22.72 -8.26 -28.09
CA CYS A 290 22.02 -6.99 -28.24
C CYS A 290 23.07 -5.89 -28.06
N ASP A 291 23.39 -5.19 -29.15
CA ASP A 291 24.25 -4.01 -29.14
C ASP A 291 23.64 -2.94 -28.23
N SER A 292 24.41 -2.48 -27.24
CA SER A 292 24.06 -1.36 -26.37
C SER A 292 25.10 -0.28 -26.63
N ALA A 293 24.72 0.76 -27.37
CA ALA A 293 25.48 2.00 -27.40
C ALA A 293 25.39 2.66 -26.02
N ALA A 294 26.54 3.08 -25.52
CA ALA A 294 26.74 3.67 -24.21
C ALA A 294 26.00 5.01 -24.05
N GLY A 295 25.40 5.19 -22.87
CA GLY A 295 24.93 6.47 -22.35
C GLY A 295 24.85 6.37 -20.84
N ASP A 296 25.85 6.92 -20.15
CA ASP A 296 25.77 7.28 -18.72
C ASP A 296 24.55 8.17 -18.51
N PHE A 297 23.58 7.79 -17.67
CA PHE A 297 22.69 8.74 -17.01
C PHE A 297 22.06 8.13 -15.74
N LEU A 298 21.82 9.02 -14.79
CA LEU A 298 21.55 8.84 -13.37
C LEU A 298 20.17 8.23 -13.07
N GLU A 299 19.99 7.89 -11.78
CA GLU A 299 18.73 7.61 -11.03
C GLU A 299 18.37 6.13 -10.80
N GLU A 300 19.08 5.50 -9.85
CA GLU A 300 18.68 4.28 -9.13
C GLU A 300 17.87 4.62 -7.85
N GLU A 301 17.09 5.71 -7.85
CA GLU A 301 16.25 6.12 -6.69
C GLU A 301 14.79 5.63 -6.78
N ASP A 302 14.29 5.30 -7.97
CA ASP A 302 12.88 4.89 -8.19
C ASP A 302 12.54 3.48 -7.65
N ASP A 303 13.53 2.57 -7.57
CA ASP A 303 13.30 1.18 -7.16
C ASP A 303 13.12 1.03 -5.64
N GLU A 304 13.79 1.86 -4.83
CA GLU A 304 13.58 1.89 -3.38
C GLU A 304 12.25 2.54 -3.01
N GLU A 305 11.79 3.54 -3.77
CA GLU A 305 10.49 4.19 -3.55
C GLU A 305 9.33 3.24 -3.85
N MET A 306 9.39 2.46 -4.93
CA MET A 306 8.33 1.48 -5.25
C MET A 306 8.26 0.30 -4.27
N ALA A 307 9.40 -0.15 -3.73
CA ALA A 307 9.43 -1.20 -2.71
C ALA A 307 8.88 -0.71 -1.36
N THR A 308 9.17 0.54 -0.99
CA THR A 308 8.70 1.13 0.28
C THR A 308 7.22 1.54 0.23
N VAL A 309 6.74 2.09 -0.89
CA VAL A 309 5.31 2.40 -1.10
C VAL A 309 4.48 1.11 -1.20
N ALA A 310 4.99 0.05 -1.84
CA ALA A 310 4.33 -1.26 -1.86
C ALA A 310 4.19 -1.88 -0.46
N SER A 311 5.19 -1.71 0.40
CA SER A 311 5.14 -2.17 1.80
C SER A 311 4.08 -1.42 2.62
N GLN A 312 3.93 -0.11 2.40
CA GLN A 312 2.86 0.70 3.01
C GLN A 312 1.47 0.34 2.50
N ALA A 313 1.33 0.02 1.21
CA ALA A 313 0.09 -0.47 0.62
C ALA A 313 -0.26 -1.88 1.12
N GLU A 314 0.73 -2.75 1.35
CA GLU A 314 0.55 -4.08 1.96
C GLU A 314 0.11 -3.98 3.42
N GLU A 315 0.61 -3.04 4.23
CA GLU A 315 0.09 -2.81 5.59
C GLU A 315 -1.38 -2.34 5.60
N GLN A 316 -1.80 -1.54 4.61
CA GLN A 316 -3.21 -1.17 4.45
C GLN A 316 -4.09 -2.33 3.97
N LEU A 317 -3.49 -3.35 3.32
CA LEU A 317 -4.17 -4.59 2.93
C LEU A 317 -4.11 -5.67 4.03
N GLN A 318 -3.13 -5.64 4.93
CA GLN A 318 -3.00 -6.58 6.06
C GLN A 318 -3.79 -6.16 7.30
N GLY A 319 -4.23 -4.90 7.37
CA GLY A 319 -5.24 -4.44 8.33
C GLY A 319 -6.68 -4.82 7.98
N MET A 320 -6.89 -5.59 6.91
CA MET A 320 -8.20 -6.11 6.43
C MET A 320 -8.72 -7.28 7.28
#